data_AF-A0AAV6TN23-F1
#
_entry.id   AF-A0AAV6TN23-F1
#
_cell.length_a   1.000
_cell.length_b   1.000
_cell.length_c   1.000
_cell.angle_alpha   90.00
_cell.angle_beta   90.00
_cell.angle_gamma   90.00
#
_symmetry.space_group_name_H-M   'P 1'
#
loop_
_entity.id
_entity.type
_entity.pdbx_description
1 polymer ?
#
loop_
_entity_poly.entity_id
_entity_poly.type
_entity_poly.pdbx_seq_one_letter_code
_entity_poly.pdbx_strand_id
1 'polypeptide(L)' 'MFQYVFSLAVRLLKNKAEKQRRDRLNGYITELSNIVPMVKNSSKPMDKVSVLRLAAAHMRLNYSKYLNLKGE' A
#
# COMPACT_ATOMS: atom_id res chain seq x y z
N MET A 1 -40.80 -7.53 -1.28
CA MET A 1 -40.04 -7.06 -0.09
C MET A 1 -38.80 -7.92 0.20
N PHE A 2 -38.92 -9.24 0.34
CA PHE A 2 -37.77 -10.14 0.63
C PHE A 2 -36.61 -10.03 -0.37
N GLN A 3 -36.89 -10.04 -1.69
CA GLN A 3 -35.87 -9.87 -2.74
C GLN A 3 -35.11 -8.53 -2.64
N TYR A 4 -35.79 -7.46 -2.24
CA TYR A 4 -35.19 -6.14 -2.07
C TYR A 4 -34.23 -6.11 -0.86
N VAL A 5 -34.66 -6.71 0.26
CA VAL A 5 -33.83 -6.83 1.48
C VAL A 5 -32.59 -7.69 1.21
N PHE A 6 -32.74 -8.80 0.49
CA PHE A 6 -31.63 -9.65 0.09
C PHE A 6 -30.62 -8.90 -0.80
N SER A 7 -31.10 -8.18 -1.82
CA SER A 7 -30.25 -7.36 -2.71
C SER A 7 -29.49 -6.29 -1.94
N LEU A 8 -30.14 -5.61 -0.98
CA LEU A 8 -29.50 -4.62 -0.13
C LEU A 8 -28.41 -5.24 0.76
N ALA A 9 -28.69 -6.38 1.38
CA ALA A 9 -27.71 -7.10 2.19
C ALA A 9 -26.46 -7.48 1.40
N VAL A 10 -26.62 -7.98 0.17
CA VAL A 10 -25.50 -8.30 -0.73
C VAL A 10 -24.66 -7.06 -1.04
N ARG A 11 -25.30 -5.92 -1.34
CA ARG A 11 -24.59 -4.65 -1.58
C ARG A 11 -23.80 -4.20 -0.36
N LEU A 12 -24.40 -4.28 0.83
CA LEU A 12 -23.73 -3.92 2.09
C LEU A 12 -22.53 -4.82 2.38
N LEU A 13 -22.67 -6.14 2.17
CA LEU A 13 -21.58 -7.09 2.33
C LEU A 13 -20.42 -6.80 1.36
N LYS A 14 -20.72 -6.52 0.08
CA LYS A 14 -19.69 -6.12 -0.90
C LYS A 14 -18.99 -4.83 -0.50
N ASN A 15 -19.74 -3.82 -0.05
CA ASN A 15 -19.17 -2.56 0.41
C ASN A 15 -18.27 -2.75 1.64
N LYS A 16 -18.65 -3.63 2.58
CA LYS A 16 -17.84 -3.97 3.75
C LYS A 16 -16.55 -4.69 3.36
N ALA A 17 -16.63 -5.68 2.47
CA ALA A 17 -15.47 -6.40 1.97
C ALA A 17 -14.48 -5.46 1.26
N GLU A 18 -14.98 -4.57 0.42
CA GLU A 18 -14.14 -3.62 -0.29
C GLU A 18 -13.55 -2.54 0.64
N LYS A 19 -14.30 -2.09 1.65
CA LYS A 19 -13.74 -1.23 2.71
C LYS A 19 -12.58 -1.93 3.42
N GLN A 20 -12.76 -3.19 3.82
CA GLN A 20 -11.69 -3.96 4.47
C GLN A 20 -10.46 -4.12 3.56
N ARG A 21 -10.66 -4.33 2.26
CA ARG A 21 -9.55 -4.40 1.29
C ARG A 21 -8.79 -3.07 1.22
N ARG A 22 -9.49 -1.94 1.17
CA ARG A 22 -8.87 -0.61 1.17
C ARG A 22 -8.16 -0.30 2.49
N ASP A 23 -8.75 -0.68 3.62
CA ASP A 23 -8.15 -0.48 4.95
C ASP A 23 -6.83 -1.26 5.06
N ARG A 24 -6.78 -2.52 4.56
CA ARG A 24 -5.54 -3.30 4.48
C ARG A 24 -4.49 -2.65 3.59
N LEU A 25 -4.87 -2.20 2.39
CA LEU A 25 -3.96 -1.50 1.48
C LEU A 25 -3.38 -0.23 2.14
N ASN A 26 -4.21 0.55 2.82
CA ASN A 26 -3.76 1.72 3.55
C ASN A 26 -2.78 1.34 4.67
N GLY A 27 -3.04 0.24 5.39
CA GLY A 27 -2.11 -0.33 6.39
C GLY A 27 -0.74 -0.63 5.78
N TYR A 28 -0.69 -1.34 4.64
CA TYR A 28 0.57 -1.62 3.95
C TYR A 28 1.30 -0.35 3.49
N ILE A 29 0.59 0.68 3.04
CA ILE A 29 1.22 1.97 2.68
C ILE A 29 1.81 2.65 3.92
N THR A 30 1.13 2.59 5.06
CA THR A 30 1.65 3.10 6.33
C THR A 30 2.89 2.32 6.76
N GLU A 31 2.88 0.99 6.72
CA GLU A 31 4.07 0.18 6.99
C GLU A 31 5.22 0.54 6.05
N LEU A 32 4.93 0.72 4.75
CA LEU A 32 5.91 1.13 3.75
C LEU A 32 6.58 2.47 4.10
N SER A 33 5.81 3.43 4.63
CA SER A 33 6.35 4.71 5.06
C SER A 33 7.33 4.61 6.24
N ASN A 34 7.22 3.56 7.06
CA ASN A 34 8.08 3.33 8.21
C ASN A 34 9.34 2.50 7.89
N ILE A 35 9.34 1.73 6.80
CA ILE A 35 10.48 0.88 6.41
C ILE A 35 11.36 1.52 5.33
N VAL A 36 10.80 2.39 4.47
CA VAL A 36 11.57 3.03 3.40
C VAL A 36 12.33 4.23 3.98
N PRO A 37 13.68 4.23 4.01
CA PRO A 37 14.46 5.25 4.72
C PRO A 37 14.18 6.68 4.25
N MET A 38 14.01 6.87 2.94
CA MET A 38 13.70 8.17 2.33
C MET A 38 12.36 8.75 2.79
N VAL A 39 11.38 7.89 3.08
CA VAL A 39 10.06 8.31 3.55
C VAL A 39 10.09 8.49 5.07
N LYS A 40 10.65 7.53 5.80
CA LYS A 40 10.73 7.54 7.27
C LYS A 40 11.45 8.78 7.80
N ASN A 41 12.55 9.17 7.15
CA ASN A 41 13.38 10.30 7.59
C ASN A 41 12.94 11.64 6.99
N SER A 42 11.79 11.68 6.30
CA SER A 42 11.27 12.92 5.75
C SER A 42 10.81 13.86 6.87
N SER A 43 11.13 15.15 6.74
CA SER A 43 10.74 16.17 7.74
C SER A 43 9.22 16.47 7.71
N LYS A 44 8.53 16.11 6.63
CA LYS A 44 7.09 16.35 6.44
C LYS A 44 6.38 15.05 6.06
N PRO A 45 5.14 14.85 6.52
CA PRO A 45 4.33 13.71 6.09
C PRO A 45 4.23 13.63 4.56
N MET A 46 4.48 12.45 4.02
CA MET A 46 4.39 12.21 2.59
C MET A 46 3.01 11.69 2.20
N ASP A 47 2.50 12.14 1.05
CA ASP A 47 1.28 11.59 0.47
C ASP A 47 1.50 10.16 -0.05
N LYS A 48 0.41 9.40 -0.20
CA LYS A 48 0.46 7.98 -0.58
C LYS A 48 1.18 7.73 -1.90
N VAL A 49 1.03 8.61 -2.89
CA VAL A 49 1.66 8.44 -4.21
C VAL A 49 3.17 8.64 -4.07
N SER A 50 3.59 9.64 -3.31
CA SER A 50 5.01 9.86 -3.03
C SER A 50 5.64 8.70 -2.26
N VAL A 51 4.95 8.14 -1.25
CA VAL A 51 5.43 6.95 -0.53
C VAL A 51 5.67 5.78 -1.49
N LEU A 52 4.70 5.49 -2.38
CA LEU A 52 4.80 4.40 -3.36
C LEU A 52 5.95 4.63 -4.36
N ARG A 53 6.12 5.86 -4.85
CA ARG A 53 7.21 6.21 -5.79
C ARG A 53 8.59 6.01 -5.16
N LEU A 54 8.77 6.50 -3.93
CA LEU A 54 10.04 6.36 -3.21
C LEU A 54 10.32 4.92 -2.82
N ALA A 55 9.30 4.15 -2.44
CA ALA A 55 9.45 2.72 -2.21
C ALA A 55 9.93 1.97 -3.47
N ALA A 56 9.32 2.24 -4.63
CA ALA A 56 9.74 1.63 -5.89
C ALA A 56 11.16 2.06 -6.30
N ALA A 57 11.54 3.31 -6.05
CA ALA A 57 12.92 3.77 -6.25
C ALA A 57 13.90 3.03 -5.33
N HIS A 58 13.56 2.91 -4.04
CA HIS A 58 14.38 2.19 -3.05
C HIS A 58 14.57 0.72 -3.45
N MET A 59 13.52 0.02 -3.90
CA MET A 59 13.64 -1.37 -4.37
C MET A 59 14.58 -1.50 -5.58
N ARG A 60 14.47 -0.60 -6.56
CA ARG A 60 15.35 -0.58 -7.76
C ARG A 60 16.81 -0.37 -7.39
N LEU A 61 17.10 0.56 -6.47
CA LEU A 61 18.46 0.83 -5.99
C LEU A 61 19.05 -0.39 -5.26
N ASN A 62 18.27 -1.04 -4.39
CA ASN A 62 18.72 -2.23 -3.68
C ASN A 62 18.98 -3.41 -4.63
N TYR A 63 18.11 -3.60 -5.63
CA TYR A 63 18.29 -4.65 -6.63
C TYR A 63 19.53 -4.41 -7.49
N SER A 64 19.74 -3.18 -7.96
CA SER A 64 20.95 -2.81 -8.71
C SER A 64 22.22 -3.03 -7.87
N LYS A 65 22.20 -2.60 -6.60
CA LYS A 65 23.31 -2.85 -5.67
C LYS A 65 23.58 -4.35 -5.50
N TYR A 66 22.54 -5.16 -5.32
CA TYR A 66 22.66 -6.61 -5.18
C TYR A 66 23.29 -7.26 -6.42
N LEU A 67 22.89 -6.86 -7.62
CA LEU A 67 23.48 -7.36 -8.86
C LEU A 67 24.95 -6.98 -9.00
N ASN A 68 25.31 -5.74 -8.67
CA ASN A 68 26.72 -5.30 -8.70
C ASN A 68 27.59 -6.08 -7.70
N LEU A 69 27.05 -6.44 -6.53
CA LEU A 69 27.76 -7.25 -5.52
C LEU A 69 27.89 -8.73 -5.90
N LYS A 70 27.12 -9.21 -6.88
CA LYS A 70 27.16 -10.58 -7.40
C LYS A 70 28.06 -10.72 -8.63
N GLY A 71 28.50 -9.60 -9.21
CA GLY A 71 29.31 -9.53 -10.42
C GLY A 71 30.82 -9.51 -10.18
N GLU A 72 31.27 -9.72 -8.94
CA GLU A 72 32.66 -9.97 -8.51
C GLU A 72 32.75 -11.39 -7.93
#